data_AF-A0A3L8AZK2-F1
#
_entry.id   AF-A0A3L8AZK2-F1
#
_cell.length_a   1.000
_cell.length_b   1.000
_cell.length_c   1.000
_cell.angle_alpha   90.00
_cell.angle_beta   90.00
_cell.angle_gamma   90.00
#
_symmetry.space_group_name_H-M   'P 1'
#
loop_
_entity.id
_entity.type
_entity.pdbx_description
1 polymer ?
#
loop_
_entity_poly.entity_id
_entity_poly.type
_entity_poly.pdbx_seq_one_letter_code
_entity_poly.pdbx_strand_id
1 'polypeptide(L)'
;MTNVYQAPAAELLGEHTERPKKRWKCFFWLMLTLEALSLLGMLAGEEVQYGDLALESVIYGIVLSGLYGFAYQKRLLVPVVWKLALPMVMGYDAYSIATTDTLQPDQAASLVMVVVLLLVVLLPLLLFQYYALFRYGFKCNFIWGSQ
;
A
#
# COMPACT_ATOMS: atom_id res chain seq x y z
N MET A 1 -49.20 4.05 -31.13
CA MET A 1 -49.17 5.42 -30.56
C MET A 1 -47.73 5.72 -30.19
N THR A 2 -47.06 6.53 -30.99
CA THR A 2 -45.67 6.97 -30.78
C THR A 2 -45.67 8.06 -29.72
N ASN A 3 -45.03 7.79 -28.58
CA ASN A 3 -44.95 8.75 -27.48
C ASN A 3 -43.97 9.87 -27.86
N VAL A 4 -44.51 11.07 -28.14
CA VAL A 4 -43.77 12.24 -28.62
C VAL A 4 -42.90 12.88 -27.53
N TYR A 5 -43.11 12.53 -26.25
CA TYR A 5 -42.38 13.05 -25.10
C TYR A 5 -41.32 12.06 -24.57
N GLN A 6 -40.59 11.40 -25.45
CA GLN A 6 -39.43 10.64 -25.02
C GLN A 6 -38.30 11.63 -24.73
N ALA A 7 -37.97 11.82 -23.44
CA ALA A 7 -36.84 12.64 -23.04
C ALA A 7 -35.58 12.09 -23.71
N PRO A 8 -34.70 12.94 -24.27
CA PRO A 8 -33.44 12.48 -24.82
C PRO A 8 -32.72 11.72 -23.71
N ALA A 9 -32.32 10.49 -24.00
CA ALA A 9 -31.41 9.77 -23.12
C ALA A 9 -30.15 10.62 -23.04
N ALA A 10 -29.98 11.34 -21.93
CA ALA A 10 -28.74 12.00 -21.62
C ALA A 10 -27.71 10.89 -21.47
N GLU A 11 -26.95 10.64 -22.54
CA GLU A 11 -25.77 9.82 -22.49
C GLU A 11 -24.90 10.47 -21.41
N LEU A 12 -24.77 9.81 -20.25
CA LEU A 12 -23.82 10.18 -19.21
C LEU A 12 -22.42 9.88 -19.75
N LEU A 13 -22.03 10.58 -20.82
CA LEU A 13 -20.69 10.65 -21.37
C LEU A 13 -19.86 11.48 -20.40
N GLY A 14 -19.57 10.84 -19.29
CA GLY A 14 -18.78 11.36 -18.21
C GLY A 14 -18.31 10.16 -17.43
N GLU A 15 -17.46 9.33 -18.04
CA GLU A 15 -16.49 8.58 -17.25
C GLU A 15 -15.84 9.59 -16.32
N HIS A 16 -16.24 9.58 -15.05
CA HIS A 16 -15.61 10.36 -14.01
C HIS A 16 -14.19 9.81 -13.84
N THR A 17 -13.28 10.24 -14.71
CA THR A 17 -11.85 10.18 -14.49
C THR A 17 -11.55 11.08 -13.31
N GLU A 18 -11.70 10.55 -12.09
CA GLU A 18 -11.15 11.21 -10.89
C GLU A 18 -9.69 11.51 -11.23
N ARG A 19 -9.27 12.77 -11.20
CA ARG A 19 -7.88 13.12 -11.52
C ARG A 19 -6.93 12.41 -10.53
N PRO A 20 -5.76 11.93 -10.99
CA PRO A 20 -4.79 11.30 -10.09
C PRO A 20 -4.36 12.32 -9.03
N LYS A 21 -4.62 12.01 -7.76
CA LYS A 21 -4.38 12.96 -6.66
C LYS A 21 -2.87 13.07 -6.43
N LYS A 22 -2.30 14.26 -6.68
CA LYS A 22 -0.85 14.55 -6.51
C LYS A 22 -0.29 14.08 -5.16
N ARG A 23 -1.11 14.09 -4.11
CA ARG A 23 -0.75 13.62 -2.75
C ARG A 23 -0.32 12.14 -2.72
N TRP A 24 -1.00 11.27 -3.46
CA TRP A 24 -0.66 9.84 -3.50
C TRP A 24 0.63 9.55 -4.25
N LYS A 25 0.98 10.38 -5.23
CA LYS A 25 2.30 10.29 -5.90
C LYS A 25 3.43 10.66 -4.95
N CYS A 26 3.26 11.73 -4.16
CA CYS A 26 4.23 12.12 -3.14
C CYS A 26 4.41 10.99 -2.10
N PHE A 27 3.30 10.43 -1.62
CA PHE A 27 3.33 9.31 -0.68
C PHE A 27 4.02 8.06 -1.28
N PHE A 28 3.76 7.74 -2.55
CA PHE A 28 4.46 6.65 -3.24
C PHE A 28 5.98 6.85 -3.26
N TRP A 29 6.46 8.04 -3.61
CA TRP A 29 7.89 8.32 -3.63
C TRP A 29 8.52 8.25 -2.25
N LEU A 30 7.80 8.72 -1.22
CA LEU A 30 8.22 8.59 0.17
C LEU A 30 8.37 7.13 0.57
N MET A 31 7.37 6.29 0.30
CA MET A 31 7.41 4.86 0.59
C MET A 31 8.54 4.15 -0.17
N LEU A 32 8.71 4.48 -1.45
CA LEU A 32 9.78 3.91 -2.28
C LEU A 32 11.17 4.25 -1.72
N THR A 33 11.37 5.50 -1.29
CA THR A 33 12.65 5.91 -0.69
C THR A 33 12.90 5.25 0.66
N LEU A 34 11.86 5.07 1.48
CA LEU A 34 11.97 4.36 2.75
C LEU A 34 12.36 2.90 2.52
N GLU A 35 11.70 2.24 1.57
CA GLU A 35 11.97 0.84 1.23
C GLU A 35 13.38 0.66 0.68
N ALA A 36 13.81 1.54 -0.23
CA ALA A 36 15.17 1.51 -0.76
C ALA A 36 16.21 1.71 0.35
N LEU A 37 15.93 2.58 1.33
CA LEU A 37 16.79 2.79 2.49
C LEU A 37 16.81 1.55 3.41
N SER A 38 15.66 0.90 3.60
CA SER A 38 15.53 -0.35 4.37
C SER A 38 16.41 -1.45 3.77
N LEU A 39 16.27 -1.70 2.47
CA LEU A 39 17.04 -2.71 1.75
C LEU A 39 18.54 -2.41 1.76
N LEU A 40 18.94 -1.14 1.62
CA LEU A 40 20.35 -0.73 1.75
C LEU A 40 20.87 -0.97 3.17
N GLY A 41 20.07 -0.71 4.20
CA GLY A 41 20.40 -1.00 5.59
C GLY A 41 20.61 -2.49 5.84
N MET A 42 19.72 -3.34 5.30
CA MET A 42 19.84 -4.80 5.39
C MET A 42 21.07 -5.32 4.66
N LEU A 43 21.37 -4.81 3.47
CA LEU A 43 22.55 -5.20 2.69
C LEU A 43 23.87 -4.78 3.33
N ALA A 44 23.86 -3.71 4.12
CA ALA A 44 25.03 -3.20 4.83
C ALA A 44 25.28 -3.91 6.19
N GLY A 45 24.33 -4.73 6.66
CA GLY A 45 24.47 -5.50 7.89
C GLY A 45 25.46 -6.67 7.76
N GLU A 46 26.14 -7.02 8.86
CA GLU A 46 27.14 -8.11 8.88
C GLU A 46 26.52 -9.51 8.73
N GLU A 47 25.25 -9.69 9.10
CA GLU A 47 24.53 -10.97 9.02
C GLU A 47 23.36 -10.90 8.02
N VAL A 48 23.68 -10.90 6.73
CA VAL A 48 22.65 -10.90 5.68
C VAL A 48 21.95 -12.26 5.62
N GLN A 49 20.73 -12.33 6.15
CA GLN A 49 19.84 -13.47 5.92
C GLN A 49 19.13 -13.30 4.57
N TYR A 50 19.68 -13.90 3.52
CA TYR A 50 19.15 -13.79 2.15
C TYR A 50 17.68 -14.24 2.02
N GLY A 51 17.22 -15.16 2.88
CA GLY A 51 15.84 -15.62 2.91
C GLY A 51 14.86 -14.50 3.29
N ASP A 52 15.16 -13.80 4.37
CA ASP A 52 14.33 -12.69 4.87
C ASP A 52 14.36 -11.51 3.89
N LEU A 53 15.54 -11.18 3.36
CA LEU A 53 15.68 -10.13 2.36
C LEU A 53 14.85 -10.41 1.09
N ALA A 54 14.85 -11.65 0.61
CA ALA A 54 14.07 -12.04 -0.56
C ALA A 54 12.56 -11.96 -0.28
N LEU A 55 12.12 -12.44 0.88
CA LEU A 55 10.72 -12.41 1.28
C LEU A 55 10.22 -10.97 1.43
N GLU A 56 10.99 -10.12 2.11
CA GLU A 56 10.70 -8.70 2.31
C GLU A 56 10.59 -7.97 0.97
N SER A 57 11.57 -8.17 0.08
CA SER A 57 11.59 -7.56 -1.25
C SER A 57 10.36 -7.94 -2.09
N VAL A 58 9.90 -9.20 -1.98
CA VAL A 58 8.71 -9.67 -2.71
C VAL A 58 7.44 -9.02 -2.14
N ILE A 59 7.28 -9.02 -0.83
CA ILE A 59 6.07 -8.51 -0.17
C ILE A 59 5.95 -7.00 -0.37
N TYR A 60 7.01 -6.24 -0.06
CA TYR A 60 6.99 -4.79 -0.26
C TYR A 60 7.03 -4.41 -1.75
N GLY A 61 7.57 -5.26 -2.63
CA GLY A 61 7.39 -5.10 -4.09
C GLY A 61 5.92 -5.18 -4.52
N ILE A 62 5.15 -6.10 -3.94
CA ILE A 62 3.69 -6.19 -4.15
C ILE A 62 3.00 -4.94 -3.58
N VAL A 63 3.37 -4.50 -2.38
CA VAL A 63 2.82 -3.27 -1.78
C VAL A 63 3.10 -2.04 -2.65
N LEU A 64 4.35 -1.84 -3.07
CA LEU A 64 4.77 -0.70 -3.90
C LEU A 64 4.09 -0.71 -5.27
N SER A 65 3.94 -1.88 -5.90
CA SER A 65 3.22 -1.99 -7.16
C SER A 65 1.72 -1.67 -6.97
N GLY A 66 1.09 -2.11 -5.89
CA GLY A 66 -0.29 -1.73 -5.55
C GLY A 66 -0.45 -0.24 -5.31
N LEU A 67 0.50 0.37 -4.58
CA LEU A 67 0.53 1.80 -4.30
C LEU A 67 0.76 2.62 -5.57
N TYR A 68 1.64 2.16 -6.46
CA TYR A 68 1.86 2.75 -7.78
C TYR A 68 0.59 2.68 -8.63
N GLY A 69 -0.04 1.50 -8.70
CA GLY A 69 -1.30 1.28 -9.41
C GLY A 69 -2.39 2.25 -8.94
N PHE A 70 -2.46 2.48 -7.63
CA PHE A 70 -3.38 3.44 -7.03
C PHE A 70 -3.01 4.91 -7.31
N ALA A 71 -1.75 5.30 -7.10
CA ALA A 71 -1.29 6.69 -7.23
C ALA A 71 -1.28 7.18 -8.69
N TYR A 72 -1.00 6.29 -9.64
CA TYR A 72 -0.94 6.57 -11.07
C TYR A 72 -2.18 6.07 -11.83
N GLN A 73 -3.16 5.49 -11.13
CA GLN A 73 -4.40 4.97 -11.71
C GLN A 73 -4.14 3.94 -12.83
N LYS A 74 -3.12 3.11 -12.63
CA LYS A 74 -2.76 2.05 -13.56
C LYS A 74 -3.43 0.75 -13.14
N ARG A 75 -4.00 0.04 -14.11
CA ARG A 75 -4.45 -1.34 -13.95
C ARG A 75 -3.22 -2.24 -13.89
N LEU A 76 -3.02 -2.88 -12.75
CA LEU A 76 -1.97 -3.88 -12.55
C LEU A 76 -2.63 -5.15 -12.05
N LEU A 77 -2.35 -6.30 -12.68
CA LEU A 77 -2.96 -7.59 -12.32
C LEU A 77 -4.50 -7.54 -12.33
N VAL A 78 -5.14 -8.30 -11.42
CA VAL A 78 -6.59 -8.52 -11.32
C VAL A 78 -7.04 -8.08 -9.92
N PRO A 79 -8.24 -7.51 -9.73
CA PRO A 79 -8.69 -7.00 -8.42
C PRO A 79 -8.63 -8.06 -7.32
N VAL A 80 -8.89 -9.33 -7.64
CA VAL A 80 -8.82 -10.45 -6.68
C VAL A 80 -7.42 -10.60 -6.07
N VAL A 81 -6.36 -10.39 -6.85
CA VAL A 81 -4.98 -10.47 -6.35
C VAL A 81 -4.75 -9.43 -5.25
N TRP A 82 -5.25 -8.21 -5.44
CA TRP A 82 -5.12 -7.13 -4.45
C TRP A 82 -5.94 -7.35 -3.19
N LYS A 83 -7.12 -7.98 -3.34
CA LYS A 83 -7.96 -8.37 -2.20
C LYS A 83 -7.27 -9.45 -1.34
N LEU A 84 -6.51 -10.35 -1.95
CA LEU A 84 -5.73 -11.38 -1.25
C LEU A 84 -4.38 -10.88 -0.74
N ALA A 85 -3.75 -9.94 -1.45
CA ALA A 85 -2.48 -9.34 -1.04
C ALA A 85 -2.63 -8.56 0.27
N LEU A 86 -3.76 -7.86 0.47
CA LEU A 86 -3.98 -7.06 1.67
C LEU A 86 -3.87 -7.85 3.00
N PRO A 87 -4.62 -8.96 3.22
CA PRO A 87 -4.47 -9.75 4.44
C PRO A 87 -3.09 -10.44 4.54
N MET A 88 -2.47 -10.79 3.42
CA MET A 88 -1.12 -11.37 3.42
C MET A 88 -0.07 -10.37 3.91
N VAL A 89 -0.11 -9.12 3.41
CA VAL A 89 0.76 -8.03 3.87
C VAL A 89 0.51 -7.71 5.34
N MET A 90 -0.76 -7.62 5.77
CA MET A 90 -1.08 -7.39 7.19
C MET A 90 -0.54 -8.51 8.09
N GLY A 91 -0.64 -9.76 7.65
CA GLY A 91 -0.09 -10.90 8.38
C GLY A 91 1.43 -10.85 8.47
N TYR A 92 2.10 -10.46 7.39
CA TYR A 92 3.55 -10.27 7.36
C TYR A 92 4.00 -9.12 8.26
N ASP A 93 3.35 -7.96 8.20
CA ASP A 93 3.68 -6.81 9.05
C ASP A 93 3.46 -7.14 10.54
N ALA A 94 2.45 -7.94 10.88
CA ALA A 94 2.24 -8.41 12.24
C ALA A 94 3.33 -9.42 12.68
N TYR A 95 3.74 -10.31 11.77
CA TYR A 95 4.82 -11.27 12.01
C TYR A 95 6.15 -10.54 12.23
N SER A 96 6.52 -9.61 11.32
CA SER A 96 7.78 -8.88 11.40
C SER A 96 7.88 -8.07 12.69
N ILE A 97 6.81 -7.36 13.10
CA ILE A 97 6.78 -6.63 14.38
C ILE A 97 6.95 -7.58 15.57
N ALA A 98 6.34 -8.78 15.53
CA ALA A 98 6.42 -9.75 16.62
C ALA A 98 7.79 -10.43 16.74
N THR A 99 8.50 -10.61 15.62
CA THR A 99 9.83 -11.25 15.59
C THR A 99 10.98 -10.25 15.65
N THR A 100 10.72 -8.94 15.54
CA THR A 100 11.79 -7.95 15.64
C THR A 100 12.30 -7.89 17.08
N ASP A 101 13.57 -8.24 17.28
CA ASP A 101 14.28 -8.21 18.57
C ASP A 101 14.42 -6.81 19.22
N THR A 102 13.86 -5.76 18.61
CA THR A 102 13.89 -4.37 19.11
C THR A 102 13.04 -4.16 20.38
N LEU A 103 12.26 -5.16 20.80
CA LEU A 103 11.44 -5.12 22.02
C LEU A 103 12.13 -5.79 23.23
N GLN A 104 13.45 -5.98 23.19
CA GLN A 104 14.18 -6.46 24.36
C GLN A 104 14.15 -5.40 25.48
N PRO A 105 13.65 -5.75 26.69
CA PRO A 105 13.37 -4.80 27.76
C PRO A 105 14.61 -4.25 28.49
N ASP A 106 15.82 -4.58 28.05
CA ASP A 106 17.05 -4.32 28.80
C ASP A 106 17.43 -2.84 28.91
N GLN A 107 16.75 -1.94 28.18
CA GLN A 107 16.91 -0.49 28.34
C GLN A 107 15.56 0.23 28.24
N ALA A 108 14.92 0.47 29.38
CA ALA A 108 13.60 1.13 29.47
C ALA A 108 13.52 2.48 28.72
N ALA A 109 14.61 3.25 28.68
CA ALA A 109 14.66 4.53 27.93
C ALA A 109 14.66 4.32 26.40
N SER A 110 15.34 3.29 25.91
CA SER A 110 15.34 2.92 24.48
C SER A 110 13.97 2.39 24.06
N LEU A 111 13.32 1.62 24.93
CA LEU A 111 12.00 1.01 24.69
C LEU A 111 10.93 2.08 24.49
N VAL A 112 10.91 3.13 25.33
CA VAL A 112 9.98 4.26 25.17
C VAL A 112 10.19 4.96 23.83
N MET A 113 11.45 5.21 23.43
CA MET A 113 11.75 5.86 22.16
C MET A 113 11.30 5.02 20.96
N VAL A 114 11.56 3.70 20.99
CA VAL A 114 11.13 2.75 19.95
C VAL A 114 9.61 2.69 19.84
N VAL A 115 8.90 2.61 20.98
CA VAL A 115 7.43 2.57 21.01
C VAL A 115 6.83 3.87 20.47
N VAL A 116 7.39 5.03 20.84
CA VAL A 116 6.93 6.32 20.31
C VAL A 116 7.16 6.40 18.81
N LEU A 117 8.31 5.97 18.31
CA LEU A 117 8.59 5.95 16.87
C LEU A 117 7.62 5.02 16.12
N LEU A 118 7.35 3.84 16.66
CA LEU A 118 6.41 2.89 16.08
C LEU A 118 4.99 3.48 16.03
N LEU A 119 4.49 4.05 17.12
CA LEU A 119 3.13 4.58 17.20
C LEU A 119 2.92 5.89 16.44
N VAL A 120 3.90 6.79 16.44
CA VAL A 120 3.75 8.13 15.86
C VAL A 120 4.14 8.18 14.39
N VAL A 121 5.09 7.34 13.96
CA VAL A 121 5.61 7.38 12.58
C VAL A 121 5.13 6.17 11.80
N LEU A 122 5.41 4.97 12.31
CA LEU A 122 5.27 3.72 11.54
C LEU A 122 3.80 3.32 11.37
N LEU A 123 3.01 3.39 12.45
CA LEU A 123 1.60 3.03 12.44
C LEU A 123 0.75 3.92 11.51
N PRO A 124 0.87 5.26 11.51
CA PRO A 124 0.19 6.10 10.53
C PRO A 124 0.59 5.77 9.10
N LEU A 125 1.87 5.50 8.85
CA LEU A 125 2.37 5.11 7.53
C LEU A 125 1.68 3.84 7.02
N LEU A 126 1.63 2.81 7.88
CA LEU A 126 0.96 1.54 7.61
C LEU A 126 -0.54 1.74 7.36
N LEU A 127 -1.21 2.57 8.16
CA LEU A 127 -2.63 2.88 7.94
C LEU A 127 -2.87 3.52 6.57
N PHE A 128 -2.01 4.46 6.15
CA PHE A 128 -2.12 5.07 4.82
C PHE A 128 -1.83 4.07 3.69
N GLN A 129 -0.86 3.19 3.88
CA GLN A 129 -0.55 2.10 2.95
C GLN A 129 -1.73 1.15 2.81
N TYR A 130 -2.29 0.65 3.91
CA TYR A 130 -3.45 -0.23 3.90
C TYR A 130 -4.68 0.44 3.31
N TYR A 131 -4.91 1.72 3.62
CA TYR A 131 -5.99 2.48 3.02
C TYR A 131 -5.84 2.58 1.50
N ALA A 132 -4.61 2.82 1.01
CA ALA A 132 -4.33 2.87 -0.42
C ALA A 132 -4.59 1.51 -1.10
N LEU A 133 -4.06 0.42 -0.55
CA LEU A 133 -4.28 -0.94 -1.07
C LEU A 133 -5.75 -1.34 -1.02
N PHE A 134 -6.45 -1.03 0.08
CA PHE A 134 -7.88 -1.31 0.22
C PHE A 134 -8.70 -0.55 -0.84
N ARG A 135 -8.44 0.75 -1.00
CA ARG A 135 -9.15 1.55 -2.01
C ARG A 135 -8.84 1.04 -3.41
N TYR A 136 -7.60 0.65 -3.67
CA TYR A 136 -7.18 0.05 -4.94
C TYR A 136 -7.92 -1.25 -5.22
N GLY A 137 -7.88 -2.24 -4.33
CA GLY A 137 -8.45 -3.58 -4.57
C GLY A 137 -9.99 -3.67 -4.49
N PHE A 138 -10.64 -2.80 -3.70
CA PHE A 138 -12.09 -2.94 -3.41
C PHE A 138 -12.97 -1.81 -3.93
N LYS A 139 -12.49 -0.55 -3.99
CA LYS A 139 -13.37 0.62 -4.21
C LYS A 139 -13.07 1.41 -5.48
N CYS A 140 -11.95 1.17 -6.16
CA CYS A 140 -11.59 1.89 -7.37
C CYS A 140 -12.30 1.32 -8.61
N ASN A 141 -13.64 1.47 -8.68
CA ASN A 141 -14.42 1.14 -9.89
C ASN A 141 -13.96 1.93 -11.12
N PHE A 142 -13.35 3.11 -10.94
CA PHE A 142 -12.72 3.85 -12.02
C PHE A 142 -11.53 3.10 -12.64
N ILE A 143 -10.71 2.45 -11.81
CA ILE A 143 -9.54 1.69 -12.29
C ILE A 143 -10.01 0.34 -12.83
N TRP A 144 -10.95 -0.32 -12.16
CA TRP A 144 -11.43 -1.66 -12.53
C TRP A 144 -12.67 -1.67 -13.42
N GLY A 145 -13.06 -0.50 -13.96
CA GLY A 145 -14.28 -0.31 -14.73
C GLY A 145 -14.33 -1.15 -15.99
N SER A 146 -14.89 -2.35 -15.85
CA SER A 146 -15.68 -3.11 -16.81
C SER A 146 -15.97 -4.50 -16.22
N GLN A 147 -17.04 -4.63 -15.43
CA GLN A 147 -17.94 -5.78 -15.45
C GLN A 147 -19.35 -5.29 -15.12
#